data_AF-A0A132T6H5-F1
#
_entry.id   AF-A0A132T6H5-F1
#
_cell.length_a   1.000
_cell.length_b   1.000
_cell.length_c   1.000
_cell.angle_alpha   90.00
_cell.angle_beta   90.00
_cell.angle_gamma   90.00
#
_symmetry.space_group_name_H-M   'P 1'
#
loop_
_entity.id
_entity.type
_entity.pdbx_description
1 polymer ?
#
loop_
_entity_poly.entity_id
_entity_poly.type
_entity_poly.pdbx_seq_one_letter_code
_entity_poly.pdbx_strand_id
1 'polypeptide(L)'
;MTTAAERAFNDFIRRWVAPAMQPHLLDADDNAGEKVRRLIRELAEQQESRHQVSDPKTCEICGRVGTRRYVPIGDAKSGRWRCSPTATACIGNQPTPADCNKDGRNSTPNVASASDIPAKQIPPKVTPAPEPPAPRIPHSKSTEVTARCVDCTRTYTLTGRVLQQAIDMHELKHGHIVQVVDQEVAS
;
A
#
# COMPACT_ATOMS: atom_id res chain seq x y z
N MET A 1 -19.06 21.49 -8.65
CA MET A 1 -17.92 21.24 -9.55
C MET A 1 -18.05 19.81 -10.05
N THR A 2 -17.97 19.56 -11.35
CA THR A 2 -18.05 18.19 -11.90
C THR A 2 -16.73 17.46 -11.70
N THR A 3 -16.78 16.23 -11.18
CA THR A 3 -15.56 15.44 -10.92
C THR A 3 -14.94 14.94 -12.23
N ALA A 4 -13.66 14.55 -12.21
CA ALA A 4 -13.01 13.96 -13.38
C ALA A 4 -13.72 12.67 -13.85
N ALA A 5 -14.22 11.87 -12.91
CA ALA A 5 -14.99 10.66 -13.18
C ALA A 5 -16.36 10.98 -13.80
N GLU A 6 -17.04 12.03 -13.33
CA GLU A 6 -18.31 12.49 -13.90
C GLU A 6 -18.14 13.00 -15.34
N ARG A 7 -17.02 13.69 -15.63
CA ARG A 7 -16.67 14.11 -16.99
C ARG A 7 -16.43 12.91 -17.91
N ALA A 8 -15.68 11.92 -17.45
CA ALA A 8 -15.42 10.70 -18.20
C ALA A 8 -16.70 9.91 -18.50
N PHE A 9 -17.64 9.86 -17.56
CA PHE A 9 -18.94 9.23 -17.75
C PHE A 9 -19.80 9.96 -18.80
N ASN A 10 -19.83 11.30 -18.75
CA ASN A 10 -20.55 12.09 -19.75
C ASN A 10 -19.93 11.94 -21.16
N ASP A 11 -18.60 11.88 -21.25
CA ASP A 11 -17.91 11.61 -22.52
C ASP A 11 -18.22 10.21 -23.04
N PHE A 12 -18.31 9.21 -22.16
CA PHE A 12 -18.76 7.87 -22.53
C PHE A 12 -20.16 7.89 -23.15
N ILE A 13 -21.12 8.57 -22.52
CA ILE A 13 -22.49 8.68 -23.06
C ILE A 13 -22.46 9.33 -24.45
N ARG A 14 -21.73 10.44 -24.60
CA ARG A 14 -21.67 11.17 -25.88
C ARG A 14 -21.01 10.37 -27.00
N ARG A 15 -20.02 9.53 -26.66
CA ARG A 15 -19.22 8.78 -27.63
C ARG A 15 -19.85 7.46 -28.04
N TRP A 16 -20.54 6.79 -27.12
CA TRP A 16 -20.94 5.38 -27.29
C TRP A 16 -22.44 5.14 -27.21
N VAL A 17 -23.23 6.09 -26.69
CA VAL A 17 -24.70 5.96 -26.64
C VAL A 17 -25.31 6.67 -27.83
N ALA A 18 -26.31 6.02 -28.43
CA ALA A 18 -27.03 6.56 -29.59
C ALA A 18 -27.52 8.00 -29.33
N PRO A 19 -27.32 8.95 -30.26
CA PRO A 19 -27.65 10.37 -30.07
C PRO A 19 -29.09 10.63 -29.61
N ALA A 20 -30.04 9.84 -30.11
CA ALA A 20 -31.45 9.94 -29.72
C ALA A 20 -31.71 9.67 -28.22
N MET A 21 -30.84 8.90 -27.56
CA MET A 21 -30.96 8.55 -26.14
C MET A 21 -30.20 9.52 -25.23
N GLN A 22 -29.33 10.38 -25.78
CA GLN A 22 -28.50 11.28 -24.99
C GLN A 22 -29.30 12.33 -24.20
N PRO A 23 -30.34 13.00 -24.75
CA PRO A 23 -31.13 13.97 -23.97
C PRO A 23 -31.77 13.34 -22.74
N HIS A 24 -32.24 12.09 -22.88
CA HIS A 24 -32.86 11.35 -21.78
C HIS A 24 -31.88 10.89 -20.69
N LEU A 25 -30.58 10.91 -20.94
CA LEU A 25 -29.53 10.48 -20.00
C LEU A 25 -28.67 11.65 -19.48
N LEU A 26 -28.63 12.77 -20.23
CA LEU A 26 -27.85 13.95 -19.88
C LEU A 26 -28.70 15.05 -19.23
N ASP A 27 -29.93 15.26 -19.68
CA ASP A 27 -30.69 16.48 -19.37
C ASP A 27 -31.85 16.28 -18.40
N ALA A 28 -32.15 15.05 -17.99
CA ALA A 28 -33.21 14.75 -17.01
C ALA A 28 -32.65 14.44 -15.60
N ASP A 29 -33.20 15.09 -14.59
CA ASP A 29 -32.70 15.02 -13.20
C ASP A 29 -33.02 13.70 -12.46
N ASP A 30 -33.86 12.84 -13.03
CA ASP A 30 -34.24 11.54 -12.42
C ASP A 30 -34.09 10.35 -13.39
N ASN A 31 -33.12 10.42 -14.30
CA ASN A 31 -32.79 9.31 -15.19
C ASN A 31 -31.67 8.42 -14.59
N ALA A 32 -31.42 7.28 -15.24
CA ALA A 32 -30.33 6.38 -14.85
C ALA A 32 -28.94 7.03 -14.92
N GLY A 33 -28.73 7.99 -15.83
CA GLY A 33 -27.49 8.76 -15.94
C GLY A 33 -27.22 9.62 -14.71
N GLU A 34 -28.24 10.30 -14.18
CA GLU A 34 -28.12 11.12 -12.98
C GLU A 34 -27.92 10.27 -11.71
N LYS A 35 -28.52 9.06 -11.66
CA LYS A 35 -28.22 8.07 -10.60
C LYS A 35 -26.73 7.69 -10.57
N VAL A 36 -26.14 7.46 -11.74
CA VAL A 36 -24.69 7.16 -11.84
C VAL A 36 -23.84 8.36 -11.46
N ARG A 37 -24.19 9.58 -11.91
CA ARG A 37 -23.46 10.81 -11.51
C ARG A 37 -23.52 11.03 -10.00
N ARG A 38 -24.67 10.78 -9.37
CA ARG A 38 -24.83 10.83 -7.91
C ARG A 38 -23.91 9.86 -7.19
N LEU A 39 -23.87 8.60 -7.64
CA LEU A 39 -22.96 7.59 -7.10
C LEU A 39 -21.49 7.98 -7.27
N ILE A 40 -21.11 8.54 -8.41
CA ILE A 40 -19.75 9.03 -8.65
C ILE A 40 -19.37 10.12 -7.63
N ARG A 41 -20.28 11.06 -7.35
CA ARG A 41 -20.05 12.12 -6.36
C ARG A 41 -19.93 11.55 -4.94
N GLU A 42 -20.84 10.66 -4.55
CA GLU A 42 -20.81 10.00 -3.24
C GLU A 42 -19.52 9.18 -3.04
N LEU A 43 -19.07 8.44 -4.07
CA LEU A 43 -17.81 7.70 -4.03
C LEU A 43 -16.60 8.63 -3.92
N ALA A 44 -16.61 9.79 -4.60
CA ALA A 44 -15.54 10.77 -4.48
C ALA A 44 -15.46 11.33 -3.05
N GLU A 45 -16.60 11.67 -2.44
CA GLU A 45 -16.68 12.13 -1.04
C GLU A 45 -16.22 11.03 -0.06
N GLN A 46 -16.58 9.76 -0.30
CA GLN A 46 -16.09 8.64 0.49
C GLN A 46 -14.58 8.42 0.33
N GLN A 47 -14.02 8.64 -0.86
CA GLN A 47 -12.58 8.57 -1.07
C GLN A 47 -11.86 9.71 -0.37
N GLU A 48 -12.37 10.95 -0.44
CA GLU A 48 -11.79 12.11 0.25
C GLU A 48 -11.85 11.96 1.77
N SER A 49 -12.96 11.46 2.32
CA SER A 49 -13.06 11.18 3.76
C SER A 49 -12.09 10.07 4.20
N ARG A 50 -11.88 9.03 3.39
CA ARG A 50 -10.84 8.01 3.63
C ARG A 50 -9.42 8.53 3.44
N HIS A 51 -9.25 9.52 2.58
CA HIS A 51 -8.00 10.20 2.27
C HIS A 51 -7.82 11.49 3.06
N GLN A 52 -8.50 11.68 4.20
CA GLN A 52 -8.01 12.64 5.18
C GLN A 52 -6.62 12.18 5.61
N VAL A 53 -5.60 12.67 4.90
CA VAL A 53 -4.19 12.49 5.16
C VAL A 53 -3.99 13.10 6.53
N SER A 54 -3.98 12.26 7.55
CA SER A 54 -3.70 12.69 8.91
C SER A 54 -2.32 13.34 8.89
N ASP A 55 -2.17 14.51 9.53
CA ASP A 55 -0.87 15.18 9.57
C ASP A 55 0.20 14.20 10.03
N PRO A 56 1.40 14.20 9.42
CA PRO A 56 2.49 13.36 9.87
C PRO A 56 2.75 13.61 11.36
N LYS A 57 2.72 12.55 12.15
CA LYS A 57 3.01 12.55 13.58
C LYS A 57 4.42 12.02 13.80
N THR A 58 5.10 12.58 14.79
CA THR A 58 6.45 12.18 15.17
C THR A 58 6.42 11.43 16.49
N CYS A 59 7.03 10.25 16.55
CA CYS A 59 7.18 9.49 17.79
C CYS A 59 8.24 10.15 18.67
N GLU A 60 7.88 10.56 19.88
CA GLU A 60 8.84 11.16 20.82
C GLU A 60 9.88 10.17 21.36
N ILE A 61 9.58 8.88 21.33
CA ILE A 61 10.48 7.85 21.88
C ILE A 61 11.56 7.45 20.87
N CYS A 62 11.21 7.31 19.59
CA CYS A 62 12.13 6.81 18.57
C CYS A 62 12.37 7.77 17.39
N GLY A 63 11.78 8.97 17.42
CA GLY A 63 11.96 10.00 16.39
C GLY A 63 11.29 9.73 15.04
N ARG A 64 10.59 8.60 14.86
CA ARG A 64 9.96 8.22 13.57
C ARG A 64 8.81 9.17 13.22
N VAL A 65 8.72 9.53 11.94
CA VAL A 65 7.64 10.37 11.37
C VAL A 65 6.73 9.53 10.49
N GLY A 66 5.41 9.71 10.58
CA GLY A 66 4.46 9.06 9.69
C GLY A 66 3.01 9.45 9.96
N THR A 67 2.12 9.14 9.03
CA THR A 67 0.70 9.55 9.10
C THR A 67 -0.20 8.52 9.77
N ARG A 68 0.29 7.29 10.00
CA ARG A 68 -0.51 6.16 10.51
C ARG A 68 0.19 5.45 11.67
N ARG A 69 -0.62 4.82 12.53
CA ARG A 69 -0.20 4.00 13.69
C ARG A 69 0.57 4.80 14.76
N TYR A 70 0.05 5.96 15.14
CA TYR A 70 0.51 6.72 16.30
C TYR A 70 -0.59 6.80 17.35
N VAL A 71 -0.20 6.71 18.62
CA VAL A 71 -1.08 6.83 19.78
C VAL A 71 -0.64 8.07 20.57
N PRO A 72 -1.57 8.92 21.02
CA PRO A 72 -1.21 10.08 21.82
C PRO A 72 -0.59 9.64 23.15
N ILE A 73 0.47 10.33 23.56
CA ILE A 73 1.10 10.13 24.87
C ILE A 73 0.42 11.08 25.86
N GLY A 74 -0.49 10.55 26.67
CA GLY A 74 -1.28 11.34 27.61
C GLY A 74 -2.51 11.93 26.93
N ASP A 75 -2.76 13.23 27.14
CA ASP A 75 -3.88 13.92 26.53
C ASP A 75 -3.60 14.24 25.05
N ALA A 76 -4.60 13.99 24.18
CA ALA A 76 -4.50 14.22 22.74
C ALA A 76 -4.20 15.68 22.36
N LYS A 77 -4.37 16.63 23.30
CA LYS A 77 -4.06 18.06 23.12
C LYS A 77 -2.60 18.40 23.33
N SER A 78 -1.84 17.56 24.04
CA SER A 78 -0.40 17.77 24.26
C SER A 78 0.43 17.68 22.98
N GLY A 79 -0.15 17.15 21.89
CA GLY A 79 0.56 17.00 20.62
C GLY A 79 1.68 15.95 20.66
N ARG A 80 1.77 15.18 21.74
CA ARG A 80 2.78 14.14 21.93
C ARG A 80 2.29 12.82 21.38
N TRP A 81 3.11 12.18 20.55
CA TRP A 81 2.74 10.94 19.87
C TRP A 81 3.82 9.88 20.08
N ARG A 82 3.40 8.61 20.18
CA ARG A 82 4.29 7.44 20.11
C ARG A 82 3.82 6.49 19.03
N CYS A 83 4.72 5.66 18.52
CA CYS A 83 4.31 4.54 17.68
C CYS A 83 3.30 3.66 18.43
N SER A 84 2.32 3.13 17.70
CA SER A 84 1.37 2.13 18.17
C SER A 84 2.08 1.01 18.92
N PRO A 85 1.50 0.45 19.99
CA PRO A 85 2.06 -0.71 20.70
C PRO A 85 2.39 -1.91 19.80
N THR A 86 1.68 -2.03 18.67
CA THR A 86 1.92 -3.06 17.64
C THR A 86 3.20 -2.86 16.82
N ALA A 87 3.83 -1.68 16.89
CA ALA A 87 5.10 -1.40 16.24
C ALA A 87 6.25 -1.96 17.09
N THR A 88 6.52 -3.25 16.95
CA THR A 88 7.56 -3.99 17.70
C THR A 88 8.98 -3.48 17.48
N ALA A 89 9.22 -2.78 16.36
CA ALA A 89 10.50 -2.15 16.07
C ALA A 89 10.72 -0.81 16.80
N CYS A 90 9.68 -0.22 17.42
CA CYS A 90 9.84 1.00 18.21
C CYS A 90 10.56 0.67 19.53
N ILE A 91 11.63 1.40 19.85
CA ILE A 91 12.40 1.22 21.11
C ILE A 91 11.47 1.30 22.34
N GLY A 92 10.47 2.19 22.30
CA GLY A 92 9.47 2.32 23.37
C GLY A 92 8.47 1.17 23.52
N ASN A 93 8.48 0.22 22.59
CA ASN A 93 7.64 -1.00 22.61
C ASN A 93 8.47 -2.28 22.70
N GLN A 94 9.80 -2.18 22.77
CA GLN A 94 10.61 -3.37 22.97
C GLN A 94 10.39 -3.88 24.40
N PRO A 95 10.09 -5.18 24.58
CA PRO A 95 9.98 -5.75 25.90
C PRO A 95 11.32 -5.56 26.61
N THR A 96 11.30 -5.00 27.82
CA THR A 96 12.53 -4.88 28.58
C THR A 96 12.98 -6.30 28.96
N PRO A 97 14.28 -6.55 29.15
CA PRO A 97 14.78 -7.85 29.61
C PRO A 97 14.20 -8.30 30.97
N ALA A 98 13.49 -7.40 31.69
CA ALA A 98 12.79 -7.72 32.93
C ALA A 98 11.38 -8.30 32.71
N ASP A 99 10.77 -8.09 31.55
CA ASP A 99 9.39 -8.48 31.26
C ASP A 99 9.25 -9.93 30.75
N CYS A 100 10.36 -10.60 30.41
CA CYS A 100 10.34 -12.00 29.97
C CYS A 100 10.13 -13.02 31.11
N ASN A 101 9.93 -12.57 32.35
CA ASN A 101 9.79 -13.44 33.52
C ASN A 101 8.41 -13.43 34.19
N LYS A 102 7.41 -12.81 33.58
CA LYS A 102 6.02 -12.83 34.07
C LYS A 102 5.05 -13.07 32.92
N ASP A 103 4.99 -14.30 32.46
CA ASP A 103 3.73 -14.99 32.12
C ASP A 103 4.07 -16.41 31.67
N GLY A 104 4.27 -17.27 32.66
CA GLY A 104 4.17 -18.70 32.49
C GLY A 104 2.72 -19.08 32.19
N ARG A 105 2.29 -18.95 30.94
CA ARG A 105 1.16 -19.70 30.38
C ARG A 105 1.51 -20.25 29.01
N ASN A 106 1.86 -21.53 29.04
CA ASN A 106 1.81 -22.46 27.92
C ASN A 106 0.66 -22.16 26.96
N SER A 107 1.00 -21.91 25.69
CA SER A 107 0.33 -22.49 24.53
C SER A 107 1.24 -22.37 23.31
N THR A 108 2.33 -23.14 23.32
CA THR A 108 3.00 -23.60 22.10
C THR A 108 2.12 -24.66 21.43
N PRO A 109 1.72 -24.52 20.15
CA PRO A 109 1.50 -25.69 19.33
C PRO A 109 2.89 -26.26 19.01
N ASN A 110 3.10 -27.48 19.50
CA ASN A 110 4.21 -28.36 19.23
C ASN A 110 4.53 -28.40 17.72
N VAL A 111 5.60 -27.72 17.29
CA VAL A 111 6.22 -27.97 15.99
C VAL A 111 7.48 -28.77 16.28
N ALA A 112 7.34 -30.08 16.11
CA ALA A 112 8.42 -31.04 16.15
C ALA A 112 9.58 -30.58 15.26
N SER A 113 10.78 -30.77 15.78
CA SER A 113 12.06 -30.63 15.09
C SER A 113 12.00 -31.15 13.66
N ALA A 114 12.15 -30.25 12.69
CA ALA A 114 12.42 -30.62 11.30
C ALA A 114 13.90 -31.01 11.18
N SER A 115 14.20 -32.27 11.48
CA SER A 115 15.36 -32.97 10.93
C SER A 115 14.85 -34.08 10.03
N ASP A 116 15.55 -34.26 8.91
CA ASP A 116 15.41 -35.32 7.89
C ASP A 116 14.28 -35.19 6.85
N ILE A 117 14.60 -34.52 5.73
CA ILE A 117 14.01 -34.83 4.42
C ILE A 117 15.15 -35.34 3.51
N PRO A 118 15.12 -36.59 3.04
CA PRO A 118 16.14 -37.10 2.11
C PRO A 118 15.98 -36.44 0.73
N ALA A 119 17.09 -35.92 0.21
CA ALA A 119 17.17 -35.34 -1.13
C ALA A 119 16.88 -36.40 -2.20
N LYS A 120 15.74 -36.29 -2.90
CA LYS A 120 15.48 -37.06 -4.12
C LYS A 120 16.35 -36.52 -5.26
N GLN A 121 17.26 -37.37 -5.72
CA GLN A 121 18.11 -37.17 -6.88
C GLN A 121 17.27 -36.93 -8.15
N ILE A 122 17.60 -35.86 -8.89
CA ILE A 122 17.06 -35.58 -10.23
C ILE A 122 18.13 -36.00 -11.26
N PRO A 123 17.83 -36.88 -12.23
CA PRO A 123 18.82 -37.31 -13.23
C PRO A 123 19.12 -36.20 -14.25
N PRO A 124 20.38 -36.05 -14.71
CA PRO A 124 20.77 -35.03 -15.68
C PRO A 124 20.75 -35.60 -17.10
N LYS A 125 19.82 -35.13 -17.95
CA LYS A 125 19.98 -35.04 -19.42
C LYS A 125 18.63 -34.77 -20.07
N VAL A 126 18.44 -33.56 -20.62
CA VAL A 126 17.96 -33.37 -22.00
C VAL A 126 18.44 -31.98 -22.48
N THR A 127 19.05 -31.93 -23.66
CA THR A 127 19.19 -30.75 -24.54
C THR A 127 18.70 -31.21 -25.92
N PRO A 128 18.40 -30.33 -26.91
CA PRO A 128 18.14 -28.88 -26.93
C PRO A 128 16.94 -28.47 -27.83
N ALA A 129 16.58 -27.18 -27.90
CA ALA A 129 16.08 -26.54 -29.13
C ALA A 129 16.29 -25.00 -29.08
N PRO A 130 16.69 -24.34 -30.18
CA PRO A 130 16.90 -22.89 -30.23
C PRO A 130 15.59 -22.16 -30.59
N GLU A 131 15.14 -21.24 -29.74
CA GLU A 131 14.05 -20.31 -30.04
C GLU A 131 14.58 -18.93 -30.48
N PRO A 132 13.86 -18.22 -31.37
CA PRO A 132 14.35 -17.05 -32.11
C PRO A 132 14.52 -15.80 -31.21
N PRO A 133 15.39 -14.85 -31.57
CA PRO A 133 15.62 -13.66 -30.75
C PRO A 133 14.40 -12.73 -30.77
N ALA A 134 13.73 -12.62 -29.63
CA ALA A 134 12.75 -11.55 -29.40
C ALA A 134 13.45 -10.17 -29.49
N PRO A 135 12.76 -9.13 -30.00
CA PRO A 135 13.35 -7.83 -30.23
C PRO A 135 13.82 -7.20 -28.91
N ARG A 136 15.12 -6.87 -28.85
CA ARG A 136 15.72 -6.13 -27.74
C ARG A 136 15.13 -4.73 -27.72
N ILE A 137 14.17 -4.50 -26.84
CA ILE A 137 13.82 -3.14 -26.40
C ILE A 137 15.04 -2.65 -25.60
N PRO A 138 15.66 -1.51 -25.97
CA PRO A 138 16.76 -0.96 -25.18
C PRO A 138 16.23 -0.55 -23.80
N HIS A 139 16.60 -1.31 -22.77
CA HIS A 139 16.43 -0.91 -21.37
C HIS A 139 17.38 0.25 -21.08
N SER A 140 16.91 1.46 -21.38
CA SER A 140 17.58 2.68 -20.98
C SER A 140 17.26 2.99 -19.51
N LYS A 141 18.30 2.89 -18.69
CA LYS A 141 18.61 3.71 -17.49
C LYS A 141 17.76 3.49 -16.23
N SER A 142 18.44 2.94 -15.22
CA SER A 142 18.20 3.03 -13.77
C SER A 142 16.76 2.79 -13.29
N THR A 143 16.46 1.54 -12.93
CA THR A 143 15.38 1.24 -11.99
C THR A 143 15.78 1.75 -10.61
N GLU A 144 15.60 3.04 -10.41
CA GLU A 144 15.86 3.68 -9.13
C GLU A 144 14.88 3.15 -8.09
N VAL A 145 15.42 2.76 -6.94
CA VAL A 145 14.60 2.26 -5.84
C VAL A 145 13.88 3.45 -5.23
N THR A 146 12.58 3.52 -5.47
CA THR A 146 11.70 4.59 -5.00
C THR A 146 11.20 4.35 -3.58
N ALA A 147 11.21 3.10 -3.11
CA ALA A 147 10.97 2.80 -1.72
C ALA A 147 11.65 1.49 -1.29
N ARG A 148 12.00 1.39 -0.02
CA ARG A 148 12.59 0.18 0.58
C ARG A 148 11.86 -0.17 1.86
N CYS A 149 11.53 -1.44 2.01
CA CYS A 149 11.04 -1.93 3.28
C CYS A 149 12.19 -1.92 4.29
N VAL A 150 11.96 -1.41 5.50
CA VAL A 150 12.96 -1.41 6.57
C VAL A 150 13.07 -2.80 7.18
N ASP A 151 11.94 -3.49 7.27
CA ASP A 151 11.84 -4.77 7.99
C ASP A 151 12.05 -6.01 7.08
N CYS A 152 12.24 -5.84 5.76
CA CYS A 152 12.58 -6.95 4.87
C CYS A 152 13.36 -6.50 3.63
N THR A 153 13.86 -7.44 2.84
CA THR A 153 14.67 -7.17 1.63
C THR A 153 13.88 -6.62 0.44
N ARG A 154 12.60 -6.28 0.64
CA ARG A 154 11.72 -5.84 -0.45
C ARG A 154 11.98 -4.39 -0.81
N THR A 155 12.31 -4.16 -2.07
CA THR A 155 12.46 -2.84 -2.68
C THR A 155 11.38 -2.60 -3.72
N TYR A 156 11.05 -1.34 -3.93
CA TYR A 156 10.06 -0.88 -4.88
C TYR A 156 10.73 0.06 -5.86
N THR A 157 10.37 -0.10 -7.13
CA THR A 157 10.80 0.77 -8.24
C THR A 157 9.60 1.45 -8.89
N LEU A 158 8.47 1.51 -8.17
CA LEU A 158 7.19 2.06 -8.60
C LEU A 158 7.08 3.52 -8.19
N THR A 159 6.34 4.35 -8.90
CA THR A 159 6.13 5.76 -8.52
C THR A 159 4.65 6.10 -8.34
N GLY A 160 4.38 7.22 -7.68
CA GLY A 160 3.02 7.79 -7.55
C GLY A 160 2.03 6.88 -6.83
N ARG A 161 0.79 6.82 -7.32
CA ARG A 161 -0.32 6.11 -6.66
C ARG A 161 -0.10 4.60 -6.56
N VAL A 162 0.58 4.02 -7.54
CA VAL A 162 0.86 2.57 -7.57
C VAL A 162 1.88 2.19 -6.50
N LEU A 163 2.87 3.05 -6.27
CA LEU A 163 3.81 2.89 -5.15
C LEU A 163 3.06 2.93 -3.81
N GLN A 164 2.22 3.94 -3.60
CA GLN A 164 1.47 4.08 -2.35
C GLN A 164 0.59 2.86 -2.08
N GLN A 165 -0.12 2.35 -3.10
CA GLN A 165 -0.94 1.15 -2.96
C GLN A 165 -0.10 -0.10 -2.62
N ALA A 166 1.08 -0.24 -3.23
CA ALA A 166 1.98 -1.35 -2.97
C ALA A 166 2.61 -1.30 -1.58
N ILE A 167 2.89 -0.10 -1.08
CA ILE A 167 3.31 0.17 0.30
C ILE A 167 2.18 -0.22 1.25
N ASP A 168 1.00 0.38 1.10
CA ASP A 168 -0.16 0.15 1.97
C ASP A 168 -0.48 -1.35 2.11
N MET A 169 -0.48 -2.08 0.99
CA MET A 169 -0.71 -3.52 1.00
C MET A 169 0.39 -4.28 1.77
N HIS A 170 1.65 -3.86 1.63
CA HIS A 170 2.76 -4.51 2.30
C HIS A 170 2.77 -4.25 3.81
N GLU A 171 2.54 -3.01 4.22
CA GLU A 171 2.46 -2.63 5.64
C GLU A 171 1.25 -3.28 6.33
N LEU A 172 0.14 -3.44 5.60
CA LEU A 172 -1.04 -4.13 6.11
C LEU A 172 -0.80 -5.64 6.26
N LYS A 173 -0.20 -6.28 5.25
CA LYS A 173 -0.04 -7.73 5.21
C LYS A 173 1.08 -8.23 6.12
N HIS A 174 2.19 -7.49 6.21
CA HIS A 174 3.38 -7.92 6.92
C HIS A 174 3.66 -7.12 8.19
N GLY A 175 2.93 -6.03 8.44
CA GLY A 175 3.20 -5.16 9.59
C GLY A 175 4.52 -4.40 9.49
N HIS A 176 5.17 -4.45 8.33
CA HIS A 176 6.42 -3.77 8.04
C HIS A 176 6.19 -2.30 7.71
N ILE A 177 7.25 -1.51 7.77
CA ILE A 177 7.25 -0.09 7.40
C ILE A 177 8.09 0.07 6.15
N VAL A 178 7.52 0.72 5.14
CA VAL A 178 8.25 1.03 3.90
C VAL A 178 8.65 2.50 3.89
N GLN A 179 9.95 2.76 3.73
CA GLN A 179 10.47 4.10 3.53
C GLN A 179 10.48 4.44 2.05
N VAL A 180 9.79 5.53 1.67
CA VAL A 180 9.95 6.15 0.35
C VAL A 180 11.30 6.85 0.33
N VAL A 181 12.11 6.55 -0.66
CA VAL A 181 13.37 7.24 -0.88
C VAL A 181 13.02 8.46 -1.73
N ASP A 182 12.78 9.59 -1.07
CA ASP A 182 12.68 10.87 -1.78
C ASP A 182 14.04 11.14 -2.41
N GLN A 183 14.05 11.10 -3.72
CA GLN A 183 15.21 11.46 -4.50
C GLN A 183 15.28 12.99 -4.48
N GLU A 184 15.89 13.53 -3.42
CA GLU A 184 16.19 14.94 -3.32
C GLU A 184 16.94 15.35 -4.58
N VAL A 185 16.37 16.31 -5.30
CA VAL A 185 16.91 16.91 -6.52
C VAL A 185 18.30 17.45 -6.16
N ALA A 186 19.33 16.70 -6.54
CA ALA A 186 20.70 17.19 -6.55
C ALA A 186 20.72 18.42 -7.47
N SER A 187 20.79 19.60 -6.86
CA SER A 187 21.17 20.85 -7.51
C SER A 187 22.68 21.01 -7.48
#